data_AF-A0AA35T029-F1
#
_entry.id   AF-A0AA35T029-F1
#
_cell.length_a   1.000
_cell.length_b   1.000
_cell.length_c   1.000
_cell.angle_alpha   90.00
_cell.angle_beta   90.00
_cell.angle_gamma   90.00
#
_symmetry.space_group_name_H-M   'P 1'
#
loop_
_entity.id
_entity.type
_entity.pdbx_description
1 polymer ?
#
loop_
_entity_poly.entity_id
_entity_poly.type
_entity_poly.pdbx_seq_one_letter_code
_entity_poly.pdbx_strand_id
1 'polypeptide(L)'
;MGSRTLAAGVIVGSDLAYWAEALRFAGSMVARQQFLPGLTTDNDAPRATWDPIFMGTDAERLPALAGRMPAAARALSEPGAAAPPERPSTEVLRQFVATLTDHLVRTAASDASLPAPRRRRKKPSFVSVHDAWLHALRSKDGTVAGDEYDLSQFAAQVREWRRPVAVSEGSQFRLCFRLEEPEDTAGTDRADDKTSNDGWYVRYLLQPHDDPSLLIPVEEAWKARARTKSALRRNGSNVREFLLSSLGQASGICPSITASLENARPAGYLLDTARAHQFLTEEAVALEQAGYGVMLPAWWTRKGTKVRLAVQAKVKSPKMQGGSGLSLETIVQFDWEVALGDQRLTLRELEALARMKAPLGQGPRSMGRDERPGDSGGDRFLEEEGI
;
A
#
# COMPACT_ATOMS: atom_id res chain seq x y z
N MET A 1 -23.91 -7.33 -21.24
CA MET A 1 -23.93 -6.85 -19.84
C MET A 1 -25.05 -7.56 -19.12
N GLY A 2 -24.74 -8.49 -18.21
CA GLY A 2 -25.75 -9.26 -17.49
C GLY A 2 -26.52 -8.37 -16.52
N SER A 3 -27.86 -8.41 -16.58
CA SER A 3 -28.76 -7.75 -15.64
C SER A 3 -28.44 -8.19 -14.20
N ARG A 4 -28.11 -7.25 -13.31
CA ARG A 4 -27.95 -7.53 -11.87
C ARG A 4 -29.34 -7.77 -11.28
N THR A 5 -29.63 -9.01 -10.91
CA THR A 5 -30.87 -9.42 -10.25
C THR A 5 -30.72 -9.41 -8.74
N LEU A 6 -31.67 -8.80 -8.00
CA LEU A 6 -31.69 -8.84 -6.52
C LEU A 6 -32.47 -10.04 -5.98
N ALA A 7 -33.46 -10.50 -6.75
CA ALA A 7 -34.27 -11.67 -6.48
C ALA A 7 -34.77 -12.24 -7.82
N ALA A 8 -35.38 -13.43 -7.79
CA ALA A 8 -36.01 -14.01 -8.97
C ALA A 8 -37.04 -13.04 -9.57
N GLY A 9 -36.85 -12.66 -10.84
CA GLY A 9 -37.72 -11.72 -11.55
C GLY A 9 -37.51 -10.23 -11.25
N VAL A 10 -36.58 -9.85 -10.35
CA VAL A 10 -36.33 -8.45 -9.99
C VAL A 10 -35.01 -7.97 -10.59
N ILE A 11 -35.09 -7.16 -11.65
CA ILE A 11 -33.95 -6.51 -12.30
C ILE A 11 -33.74 -5.12 -11.69
N VAL A 12 -32.50 -4.81 -11.32
CA VAL A 12 -32.14 -3.51 -10.74
C VAL A 12 -31.79 -2.49 -11.81
N GLY A 13 -32.28 -1.27 -11.65
CA GLY A 13 -31.86 -0.12 -12.45
C GLY A 13 -30.36 0.19 -12.29
N SER A 14 -29.76 0.83 -13.30
CA SER A 14 -28.33 1.17 -13.27
C SER A 14 -27.98 2.15 -12.14
N ASP A 15 -28.92 3.00 -11.76
CA ASP A 15 -28.85 3.95 -10.64
C ASP A 15 -28.79 3.26 -9.28
N LEU A 16 -29.71 2.34 -8.98
CA LEU A 16 -29.71 1.61 -7.71
C LEU A 16 -28.51 0.68 -7.62
N ALA A 17 -28.11 0.05 -8.73
CA ALA A 17 -26.90 -0.76 -8.78
C ALA A 17 -25.64 0.08 -8.50
N TYR A 18 -25.59 1.31 -9.01
CA TYR A 18 -24.51 2.26 -8.78
C TYR A 18 -24.44 2.71 -7.31
N TRP A 19 -25.56 3.17 -6.75
CA TRP A 19 -25.60 3.64 -5.35
C TRP A 19 -25.33 2.51 -4.35
N ALA A 20 -25.70 1.27 -4.67
CA ALA A 20 -25.32 0.11 -3.87
C ALA A 20 -23.80 -0.18 -3.92
N GLU A 21 -23.12 0.11 -5.04
CA GLU A 21 -21.65 0.04 -5.14
C GLU A 21 -20.99 1.16 -4.33
N ALA A 22 -21.51 2.39 -4.43
CA ALA A 22 -21.04 3.53 -3.64
C ALA A 22 -21.26 3.34 -2.12
N LEU A 23 -22.37 2.72 -1.71
CA LEU A 23 -22.62 2.37 -0.31
C LEU A 23 -21.58 1.37 0.21
N ARG A 24 -21.24 0.33 -0.58
CA ARG A 24 -20.18 -0.63 -0.21
C ARG A 24 -18.82 0.04 -0.12
N PHE A 25 -18.54 1.00 -1.00
CA PHE A 25 -17.32 1.79 -0.94
C PHE A 25 -17.24 2.58 0.38
N ALA A 26 -18.29 3.34 0.74
CA ALA A 26 -18.35 4.04 2.03
C ALA A 26 -18.23 3.09 3.23
N GLY A 27 -18.97 1.97 3.22
CA GLY A 27 -18.89 0.95 4.26
C GLY A 27 -17.49 0.34 4.41
N SER A 28 -16.77 0.15 3.31
CA SER A 28 -15.38 -0.33 3.35
C SER A 28 -14.41 0.66 3.99
N MET A 29 -14.67 1.97 3.88
CA MET A 29 -13.87 3.01 4.54
C MET A 29 -14.14 3.00 6.04
N VAL A 30 -15.42 2.90 6.44
CA VAL A 30 -15.81 2.80 7.84
C VAL A 30 -15.21 1.54 8.50
N ALA A 31 -15.27 0.39 7.81
CA ALA A 31 -14.70 -0.87 8.30
C ALA A 31 -13.16 -0.79 8.50
N ARG A 32 -12.48 0.01 7.69
CA ARG A 32 -11.03 0.28 7.80
C ARG A 32 -10.69 1.50 8.67
N GLN A 33 -11.68 2.11 9.33
CA GLN A 33 -11.51 3.28 10.19
C GLN A 33 -10.89 4.50 9.48
N GLN A 34 -11.17 4.66 8.18
CA GLN A 34 -10.63 5.76 7.36
C GLN A 34 -11.55 6.99 7.36
N PHE A 35 -11.76 7.56 8.54
CA PHE A 35 -12.57 8.76 8.72
C PHE A 35 -12.06 9.56 9.91
N LEU A 36 -12.31 10.87 9.91
CA LEU A 36 -11.94 11.77 11.00
C LEU A 36 -13.14 12.61 11.45
N PRO A 37 -13.20 12.97 12.74
CA PRO A 37 -14.20 13.89 13.22
C PRO A 37 -13.93 15.29 12.67
N GLY A 38 -15.00 15.99 12.32
CA GLY A 38 -14.99 17.32 11.74
C GLY A 38 -15.95 18.26 12.44
N LEU A 39 -15.82 19.53 12.11
CA LEU A 39 -16.75 20.58 12.47
C LEU A 39 -16.96 21.45 11.23
N THR A 40 -18.17 21.38 10.68
CA THR A 40 -18.58 22.14 9.50
C THR A 40 -19.69 23.11 9.89
N THR A 41 -19.86 24.16 9.09
CA THR A 41 -21.05 25.02 9.19
C THR A 41 -21.95 24.67 8.01
N ASP A 42 -23.13 24.13 8.29
CA ASP A 42 -24.15 23.81 7.28
C ASP A 42 -25.38 24.68 7.55
N ASN A 43 -25.81 25.48 6.57
CA ASN A 43 -26.91 26.46 6.71
C ASN A 43 -26.80 27.35 7.97
N ASP A 44 -25.61 27.92 8.21
CA ASP A 44 -25.28 28.71 9.41
C ASP A 44 -25.38 27.98 10.75
N ALA A 45 -25.58 26.65 10.73
CA ALA A 45 -25.58 25.82 11.92
C ALA A 45 -24.26 25.03 12.05
N PRO A 46 -23.55 25.14 13.20
CA PRO A 46 -22.37 24.35 13.49
C PRO A 46 -22.74 22.87 13.65
N ARG A 47 -22.15 22.02 12.82
CA ARG A 47 -22.41 20.57 12.79
C ARG A 47 -21.10 19.78 12.95
N ALA A 48 -21.06 18.92 13.94
CA ALA A 48 -20.03 17.89 14.05
C ALA A 48 -20.29 16.82 12.99
N THR A 49 -19.26 16.37 12.28
CA THR A 49 -19.36 15.37 11.19
C THR A 49 -18.30 14.28 11.34
N TRP A 50 -18.53 13.10 10.76
CA TRP A 50 -17.48 12.14 10.48
C TRP A 50 -17.17 12.14 8.99
N ASP A 51 -16.01 12.68 8.63
CA ASP A 51 -15.62 12.87 7.25
C ASP A 51 -14.72 11.71 6.78
N PRO A 52 -15.00 11.09 5.62
CA PRO A 52 -14.16 10.05 5.04
C PRO A 52 -12.82 10.62 4.57
N ILE A 53 -11.75 9.82 4.69
CA ILE A 53 -10.41 10.18 4.22
C ILE A 53 -10.07 9.38 2.95
N PHE A 54 -9.83 10.06 1.83
CA PHE A 54 -9.53 9.40 0.56
C PHE A 54 -8.00 9.30 0.32
N MET A 55 -7.35 8.28 0.88
CA MET A 55 -5.90 8.05 0.69
C MET A 55 -5.60 6.75 -0.05
N GLY A 56 -4.39 6.67 -0.63
CA GLY A 56 -3.90 5.47 -1.32
C GLY A 56 -4.81 5.02 -2.45
N THR A 57 -5.24 3.75 -2.42
CA THR A 57 -6.13 3.18 -3.45
C THR A 57 -7.51 3.83 -3.50
N ASP A 58 -7.98 4.44 -2.40
CA ASP A 58 -9.31 5.06 -2.37
C ASP A 58 -9.33 6.41 -3.10
N ALA A 59 -8.19 7.11 -3.13
CA ALA A 59 -8.00 8.32 -3.93
C ALA A 59 -8.16 8.05 -5.44
N GLU A 60 -7.78 6.85 -5.90
CA GLU A 60 -7.96 6.42 -7.30
C GLU A 60 -9.37 5.86 -7.57
N ARG A 61 -9.96 5.16 -6.59
CA ARG A 61 -11.31 4.58 -6.72
C ARG A 61 -12.39 5.64 -6.83
N LEU A 62 -12.28 6.76 -6.12
CA LEU A 62 -13.27 7.83 -6.13
C LEU A 62 -13.50 8.41 -7.55
N PRO A 63 -12.50 8.88 -8.30
CA PRO A 63 -12.70 9.37 -9.66
C PRO A 63 -13.12 8.25 -10.63
N ALA A 64 -12.61 7.03 -10.48
CA ALA A 64 -13.04 5.89 -11.31
C ALA A 64 -14.53 5.55 -11.12
N LEU A 65 -15.02 5.59 -9.89
CA LEU A 65 -16.44 5.39 -9.57
C LEU A 65 -17.29 6.59 -10.01
N ALA A 66 -16.78 7.82 -9.90
CA ALA A 66 -17.45 9.02 -10.39
C ALA A 66 -17.60 9.03 -11.92
N GLY A 67 -16.61 8.53 -12.66
CA GLY A 67 -16.65 8.41 -14.13
C GLY A 67 -17.69 7.40 -14.64
N ARG A 68 -18.06 6.42 -13.80
CA ARG A 68 -19.09 5.41 -14.09
C ARG A 68 -20.51 5.83 -13.64
N MET A 69 -20.66 7.03 -13.10
CA MET A 69 -21.94 7.49 -12.54
C MET A 69 -23.02 7.62 -13.62
N PRO A 70 -24.16 6.92 -13.51
CA PRO A 70 -25.30 7.11 -14.41
C PRO A 70 -25.83 8.54 -14.36
N ALA A 71 -26.24 9.09 -15.51
CA ALA A 71 -26.81 10.44 -15.57
C ALA A 71 -28.03 10.62 -14.66
N ALA A 72 -28.88 9.58 -14.55
CA ALA A 72 -30.05 9.56 -13.66
C ALA A 72 -29.68 9.81 -12.18
N ALA A 73 -28.50 9.38 -11.73
CA ALA A 73 -28.03 9.58 -10.36
C ALA A 73 -27.70 11.05 -10.04
N ARG A 74 -27.58 11.91 -11.08
CA ARG A 74 -27.32 13.34 -10.94
C ARG A 74 -28.44 14.22 -11.46
N ALA A 75 -29.58 13.65 -11.83
CA ALA A 75 -30.66 14.40 -12.47
C ALA A 75 -31.55 15.18 -11.48
N LEU A 76 -31.26 15.12 -10.18
CA LEU A 76 -32.05 15.80 -9.15
C LEU A 76 -31.70 17.30 -9.11
N SER A 77 -32.68 18.13 -9.46
CA SER A 77 -32.63 19.59 -9.31
C SER A 77 -33.40 20.05 -8.07
N GLU A 78 -33.00 21.18 -7.51
CA GLU A 78 -33.79 21.88 -6.51
C GLU A 78 -35.16 22.32 -7.08
N PRO A 79 -36.24 22.29 -6.27
CA PRO A 79 -37.54 22.78 -6.69
C PRO A 79 -37.47 24.23 -7.22
N GLY A 80 -37.91 24.43 -8.47
CA GLY A 80 -37.90 25.75 -9.12
C GLY A 80 -36.64 26.06 -9.95
N ALA A 81 -35.69 25.13 -10.05
CA ALA A 81 -34.53 25.29 -10.94
C ALA A 81 -34.95 25.32 -12.42
N ALA A 82 -34.48 26.33 -13.16
CA ALA A 82 -34.75 26.50 -14.58
C ALA A 82 -33.83 25.69 -15.50
N ALA A 83 -32.74 25.12 -14.96
CA ALA A 83 -31.74 24.37 -15.71
C ALA A 83 -31.41 23.03 -15.02
N PRO A 84 -30.92 22.04 -15.79
CA PRO A 84 -30.37 20.81 -15.22
C PRO A 84 -29.20 21.09 -14.27
N PRO A 85 -28.95 20.23 -13.29
CA PRO A 85 -27.86 20.43 -12.34
C PRO A 85 -26.52 20.16 -13.02
N GLU A 86 -25.59 21.11 -12.95
CA GLU A 86 -24.25 21.01 -13.54
C GLU A 86 -23.20 20.41 -12.57
N ARG A 87 -23.66 19.79 -11.47
CA ARG A 87 -22.76 19.29 -10.42
C ARG A 87 -21.84 18.18 -10.96
N PRO A 88 -20.51 18.29 -10.76
CA PRO A 88 -19.56 17.24 -11.13
C PRO A 88 -19.90 15.91 -10.44
N SER A 89 -19.75 14.78 -11.14
CA SER A 89 -20.03 13.47 -10.55
C SER A 89 -19.14 13.13 -9.37
N THR A 90 -17.91 13.63 -9.36
CA THR A 90 -16.98 13.49 -8.24
C THR A 90 -17.49 14.17 -6.97
N GLU A 91 -18.11 15.34 -7.09
CA GLU A 91 -18.66 16.10 -5.97
C GLU A 91 -19.90 15.41 -5.40
N VAL A 92 -20.82 14.99 -6.28
CA VAL A 92 -22.03 14.25 -5.89
C VAL A 92 -21.67 12.94 -5.17
N LEU A 93 -20.70 12.19 -5.70
CA LEU A 93 -20.23 10.96 -5.07
C LEU A 93 -19.53 11.24 -3.74
N ARG A 94 -18.66 12.25 -3.66
CA ARG A 94 -17.96 12.63 -2.42
C ARG A 94 -18.96 13.01 -1.32
N GLN A 95 -19.98 13.81 -1.65
CA GLN A 95 -21.04 14.18 -0.71
C GLN A 95 -21.80 12.94 -0.23
N PHE A 96 -22.20 12.06 -1.13
CA PHE A 96 -22.89 10.82 -0.78
C PHE A 96 -22.06 9.93 0.16
N VAL A 97 -20.77 9.72 -0.16
CA VAL A 97 -19.86 8.92 0.67
C VAL A 97 -19.66 9.57 2.04
N ALA A 98 -19.55 10.91 2.11
CA ALA A 98 -19.44 11.64 3.37
C ALA A 98 -20.70 11.48 4.24
N THR A 99 -21.89 11.67 3.67
CA THR A 99 -23.16 11.49 4.39
C THR A 99 -23.34 10.06 4.90
N LEU A 100 -23.01 9.05 4.09
CA LEU A 100 -23.09 7.66 4.52
C LEU A 100 -22.06 7.32 5.60
N THR A 101 -20.84 7.83 5.48
CA THR A 101 -19.80 7.63 6.49
C THR A 101 -20.25 8.20 7.84
N ASP A 102 -20.75 9.44 7.85
CA ASP A 102 -21.33 10.10 9.02
C ASP A 102 -22.47 9.28 9.63
N HIS A 103 -23.39 8.79 8.80
CA HIS A 103 -24.52 7.98 9.24
C HIS A 103 -24.09 6.62 9.84
N LEU A 104 -23.21 5.88 9.15
CA LEU A 104 -22.75 4.56 9.58
C LEU A 104 -21.99 4.63 10.90
N VAL A 105 -21.09 5.60 11.06
CA VAL A 105 -20.31 5.79 12.28
C VAL A 105 -21.22 6.16 13.46
N ARG A 106 -22.16 7.09 13.26
CA ARG A 106 -23.12 7.48 14.31
C ARG A 106 -24.02 6.34 14.73
N THR A 107 -24.51 5.56 13.77
CA THR A 107 -25.42 4.43 14.06
C THR A 107 -24.70 3.38 14.90
N ALA A 108 -23.46 3.03 14.55
CA ALA A 108 -22.64 2.11 15.34
C ALA A 108 -22.38 2.64 16.77
N ALA A 109 -22.10 3.93 16.93
CA ALA A 109 -21.89 4.55 18.26
C ALA A 109 -23.18 4.63 19.10
N SER A 110 -24.34 4.73 18.43
CA SER A 110 -25.65 4.79 19.07
C SER A 110 -26.06 3.43 19.65
N ASP A 111 -25.86 2.36 18.89
CA ASP A 111 -26.23 0.99 19.30
C ASP A 111 -25.35 0.47 20.45
N ALA A 112 -24.09 0.93 20.53
CA ALA A 112 -23.21 0.65 21.66
C ALA A 112 -23.64 1.34 22.97
N SER A 113 -24.55 2.32 22.90
CA SER A 113 -25.04 3.05 24.06
C SER A 113 -26.28 2.34 24.64
N LEU A 114 -26.17 1.74 25.83
CA LEU A 114 -27.27 1.11 26.56
C LEU A 114 -28.55 1.96 26.56
N PRO A 115 -29.77 1.37 26.58
CA PRO A 115 -31.01 2.11 26.50
C PRO A 115 -31.14 3.10 27.67
N ALA A 116 -30.97 4.38 27.37
CA ALA A 116 -31.14 5.44 28.34
C ALA A 116 -32.64 5.54 28.73
N PRO A 117 -32.97 5.67 30.04
CA PRO A 117 -34.35 5.79 30.47
C PRO A 117 -35.01 7.03 29.85
N ARG A 118 -36.27 6.87 29.43
CA ARG A 118 -37.13 7.91 28.85
C ARG A 118 -37.44 9.02 29.86
N ARG A 119 -36.47 9.87 30.20
CA ARG A 119 -36.71 11.15 30.87
C ARG A 119 -36.85 12.24 29.81
N ARG A 120 -37.78 13.19 30.04
CA ARG A 120 -37.89 14.44 29.27
C ARG A 120 -36.49 15.05 29.16
N ARG A 121 -35.91 15.04 27.95
CA ARG A 121 -34.56 15.54 27.68
C ARG A 121 -34.56 17.06 27.92
N LYS A 122 -34.04 17.50 29.07
CA LYS A 122 -33.51 18.86 29.17
C LYS A 122 -32.45 19.01 28.09
N LYS A 123 -32.38 20.19 27.44
CA LYS A 123 -31.26 20.49 26.54
C LYS A 123 -29.96 20.23 27.31
N PRO A 124 -29.03 19.42 26.77
CA PRO A 124 -27.78 19.17 27.45
C PRO A 124 -27.02 20.49 27.58
N SER A 125 -26.63 20.82 28.81
CA SER A 125 -25.70 21.91 29.09
C SER A 125 -24.30 21.33 29.14
N PHE A 126 -23.36 21.95 28.42
CA PHE A 126 -21.98 21.49 28.35
C PHE A 126 -21.06 22.44 29.12
N VAL A 127 -19.99 21.89 29.70
CA VAL A 127 -18.97 22.68 30.41
C VAL A 127 -18.03 23.37 29.41
N SER A 128 -17.77 22.72 28.27
CA SER A 128 -16.91 23.24 27.20
C SER A 128 -17.47 22.97 25.80
N VAL A 129 -16.95 23.69 24.80
CA VAL A 129 -17.24 23.42 23.37
C VAL A 129 -16.74 22.02 22.95
N HIS A 130 -15.66 21.52 23.57
CA HIS A 130 -15.17 20.17 23.33
C HIS A 130 -16.22 19.11 23.74
N ASP A 131 -16.85 19.27 24.91
CA ASP A 131 -17.90 18.37 25.38
C ASP A 131 -19.14 18.43 24.48
N ALA A 132 -19.52 19.64 24.05
CA ALA A 132 -20.62 19.85 23.13
C ALA A 132 -20.36 19.15 21.77
N TRP A 133 -19.13 19.26 21.26
CA TRP A 133 -18.72 18.62 20.01
C TRP A 133 -18.65 17.09 20.12
N LEU A 134 -18.07 16.54 21.19
CA LEU A 134 -18.02 15.10 21.43
C LEU A 134 -19.41 14.49 21.58
N HIS A 135 -20.33 15.19 22.26
CA HIS A 135 -21.72 14.79 22.33
C HIS A 135 -22.38 14.85 20.94
N ALA A 136 -22.16 15.93 20.18
CA ALA A 136 -22.70 16.12 18.85
C ALA A 136 -22.20 15.06 17.86
N LEU A 137 -20.94 14.60 17.93
CA LEU A 137 -20.43 13.50 17.09
C LEU A 137 -21.20 12.17 17.25
N ARG A 138 -21.91 12.00 18.37
CA ARG A 138 -22.71 10.81 18.69
C ARG A 138 -24.22 11.07 18.58
N SER A 139 -24.65 12.32 18.41
CA SER A 139 -26.06 12.67 18.27
C SER A 139 -26.55 12.39 16.84
N LYS A 140 -27.87 12.32 16.65
CA LYS A 140 -28.46 12.05 15.33
C LYS A 140 -28.39 13.27 14.39
N ASP A 141 -28.53 14.47 14.95
CA ASP A 141 -28.52 15.75 14.22
C ASP A 141 -27.10 16.27 13.96
N GLY A 142 -26.16 15.97 14.87
CA GLY A 142 -24.79 16.48 14.80
C GLY A 142 -24.64 17.94 15.22
N THR A 143 -25.70 18.60 15.68
CA THR A 143 -25.67 20.03 16.01
C THR A 143 -24.82 20.29 17.26
N VAL A 144 -23.89 21.24 17.16
CA VAL A 144 -23.04 21.66 18.27
C VAL A 144 -23.65 22.89 18.92
N ALA A 145 -23.87 22.85 20.24
CA ALA A 145 -24.25 24.03 21.00
C ALA A 145 -23.01 24.83 21.40
N GLY A 146 -23.02 26.14 21.20
CA GLY A 146 -21.91 27.02 21.58
C GLY A 146 -22.10 28.42 21.04
N ASP A 147 -21.26 29.35 21.51
CA ASP A 147 -21.13 30.67 20.93
C ASP A 147 -20.41 30.61 19.58
N GLU A 148 -20.79 31.46 18.63
CA GLU A 148 -20.24 31.46 17.26
C GLU A 148 -18.73 31.73 17.26
N TYR A 149 -18.25 32.63 18.11
CA TYR A 149 -16.82 32.93 18.20
C TYR A 149 -16.03 31.71 18.70
N ASP A 150 -16.47 31.10 19.80
CA ASP A 150 -15.81 29.92 20.38
C ASP A 150 -15.83 28.74 19.39
N LEU A 151 -16.93 28.54 18.67
CA LEU A 151 -17.05 27.51 17.65
C LEU A 151 -16.16 27.78 16.44
N SER A 152 -16.01 29.03 16.01
CA SER A 152 -15.11 29.39 14.90
C SER A 152 -13.64 29.12 15.25
N GLN A 153 -13.23 29.44 16.48
CA GLN A 153 -11.89 29.16 17.02
C GLN A 153 -11.66 27.65 17.13
N PHE A 154 -12.62 26.93 17.69
CA PHE A 154 -12.54 25.48 17.81
C PHE A 154 -12.51 24.78 16.43
N ALA A 155 -13.30 25.25 15.47
CA ALA A 155 -13.25 24.76 14.09
C ALA A 155 -11.87 24.97 13.45
N ALA A 156 -11.19 26.09 13.73
CA ALA A 156 -9.81 26.30 13.29
C ALA A 156 -8.84 25.31 13.94
N GLN A 157 -8.98 25.04 15.25
CA GLN A 157 -8.18 24.02 15.95
C GLN A 157 -8.38 22.62 15.36
N VAL A 158 -9.63 22.24 15.07
CA VAL A 158 -9.95 20.95 14.42
C VAL A 158 -9.34 20.87 13.02
N ARG A 159 -9.41 21.95 12.23
CA ARG A 159 -8.76 21.99 10.90
C ARG A 159 -7.25 21.86 11.00
N GLU A 160 -6.61 22.55 11.95
CA GLU A 160 -5.16 22.46 12.15
C GLU A 160 -4.75 21.04 12.61
N TRP A 161 -5.50 20.43 13.52
CA TRP A 161 -5.28 19.04 13.93
C TRP A 161 -5.42 18.05 12.76
N ARG A 162 -6.34 18.30 11.81
CA ARG A 162 -6.53 17.48 10.60
C ARG A 162 -5.51 17.77 9.50
N ARG A 163 -4.74 18.87 9.60
CA ARG A 163 -3.86 19.36 8.54
C ARG A 163 -2.88 18.31 8.00
N PRO A 164 -2.18 17.49 8.81
CA PRO A 164 -1.25 16.50 8.28
C PRO A 164 -1.91 15.51 7.32
N VAL A 165 -3.15 15.10 7.62
CA VAL A 165 -3.94 14.19 6.77
C VAL A 165 -4.49 14.92 5.56
N ALA A 166 -4.99 16.15 5.72
CA ALA A 166 -5.51 16.96 4.62
C ALA A 166 -4.46 17.30 3.56
N VAL A 167 -3.21 17.56 3.99
CA VAL A 167 -2.06 17.77 3.09
C VAL A 167 -1.78 16.49 2.28
N SER A 168 -1.85 15.32 2.92
CA SER A 168 -1.65 14.03 2.25
C SER A 168 -2.79 13.68 1.28
N GLU A 169 -4.05 13.90 1.66
CA GLU A 169 -5.22 13.67 0.81
C GLU A 169 -5.26 14.61 -0.41
N GLY A 170 -4.93 15.89 -0.21
CA GLY A 170 -4.92 16.91 -1.27
C GLY A 170 -3.67 16.86 -2.16
N SER A 171 -2.73 15.97 -1.90
CA SER A 171 -1.51 15.84 -2.67
C SER A 171 -1.77 15.22 -4.04
N GLN A 172 -1.05 15.69 -5.05
CA GLN A 172 -1.01 15.05 -6.37
C GLN A 172 0.04 13.94 -6.45
N PHE A 173 0.76 13.70 -5.36
CA PHE A 173 1.84 12.73 -5.29
C PHE A 173 1.56 11.68 -4.22
N ARG A 174 2.02 10.47 -4.49
CA ARG A 174 2.18 9.39 -3.53
C ARG A 174 3.66 9.27 -3.14
N LEU A 175 3.94 9.20 -1.83
CA LEU A 175 5.27 8.84 -1.34
C LEU A 175 5.48 7.33 -1.50
N CYS A 176 6.62 6.94 -2.05
CA CYS A 176 6.98 5.56 -2.32
C CYS A 176 8.32 5.18 -1.67
N PHE A 177 8.40 3.95 -1.17
CA PHE A 177 9.57 3.34 -0.56
C PHE A 177 10.09 2.24 -1.47
N ARG A 178 11.31 2.39 -1.98
CA ARG A 178 11.99 1.37 -2.77
C ARG A 178 13.09 0.72 -1.95
N LEU A 179 13.00 -0.58 -1.73
CA LEU A 179 14.09 -1.35 -1.14
C LEU A 179 15.10 -1.72 -2.23
N GLU A 180 16.32 -1.27 -2.06
CA GLU A 180 17.47 -1.52 -2.94
C GLU A 180 18.39 -2.54 -2.28
N GLU A 181 18.81 -3.53 -3.08
CA GLU A 181 19.75 -4.56 -2.68
C GLU A 181 21.16 -3.96 -2.54
N PRO A 182 21.98 -4.46 -1.60
CA PRO A 182 23.41 -4.15 -1.58
C PRO A 182 24.07 -4.62 -2.89
N GLU A 183 25.04 -3.85 -3.38
CA GLU A 183 25.81 -4.24 -4.57
C GLU A 183 26.81 -5.34 -4.21
N ASP A 184 26.81 -6.42 -4.99
CA ASP A 184 27.67 -7.58 -4.77
C ASP A 184 29.12 -7.20 -5.14
N THR A 185 29.95 -6.85 -4.15
CA THR A 185 31.37 -6.51 -4.36
C THR A 185 32.27 -7.73 -4.60
N ALA A 186 31.68 -8.93 -4.72
CA ALA A 186 32.39 -10.16 -5.07
C ALA A 186 32.74 -10.20 -6.57
N GLY A 187 33.70 -9.38 -7.02
CA GLY A 187 34.23 -9.51 -8.38
C GLY A 187 35.15 -8.40 -8.91
N THR A 188 35.36 -7.29 -8.21
CA THR A 188 36.27 -6.24 -8.68
C THR A 188 37.40 -5.99 -7.69
N ASP A 189 38.59 -6.50 -8.02
CA ASP A 189 39.88 -6.07 -7.48
C ASP A 189 40.18 -4.61 -7.88
N ARG A 190 39.36 -3.68 -7.40
CA ARG A 190 39.63 -2.24 -7.44
C ARG A 190 39.40 -1.68 -6.05
N ALA A 191 40.46 -1.79 -5.24
CA ALA A 191 40.66 -0.93 -4.11
C ALA A 191 40.78 0.52 -4.63
N ASP A 192 39.66 1.25 -4.67
CA ASP A 192 39.59 2.72 -4.52
C ASP A 192 38.19 3.30 -4.86
N ASP A 193 37.11 2.73 -4.31
CA ASP A 193 35.86 3.49 -4.19
C ASP A 193 35.16 3.20 -2.84
N LYS A 194 35.32 4.12 -1.88
CA LYS A 194 34.73 4.07 -0.53
C LYS A 194 33.23 4.40 -0.52
N THR A 195 32.49 4.00 -1.54
CA THR A 195 31.02 4.15 -1.59
C THR A 195 30.29 2.87 -2.00
N SER A 196 30.94 1.71 -1.92
CA SER A 196 30.27 0.40 -1.96
C SER A 196 29.28 0.29 -0.79
N ASN A 197 28.00 0.35 -1.10
CA ASN A 197 26.95 0.30 -0.10
C ASN A 197 26.72 -1.16 0.32
N ASP A 198 27.47 -1.59 1.34
CA ASP A 198 27.47 -2.96 1.88
C ASP A 198 26.17 -3.35 2.61
N GLY A 199 25.15 -2.49 2.56
CA GLY A 199 23.88 -2.63 3.27
C GLY A 199 22.67 -2.34 2.37
N TRP A 200 21.53 -2.91 2.76
CA TRP A 200 20.25 -2.63 2.11
C TRP A 200 19.92 -1.14 2.24
N TYR A 201 19.27 -0.57 1.23
CA TYR A 201 18.90 0.85 1.26
C TYR A 201 17.42 1.04 0.93
N VAL A 202 16.71 1.78 1.77
CA VAL A 202 15.33 2.19 1.46
C VAL A 202 15.39 3.59 0.89
N ARG A 203 15.12 3.74 -0.40
CA ARG A 203 15.06 5.01 -1.11
C ARG A 203 13.65 5.57 -1.11
N TYR A 204 13.54 6.88 -0.88
CA TYR A 204 12.28 7.62 -0.99
C TYR A 204 12.08 8.17 -2.40
N LEU A 205 10.89 7.94 -2.94
CA LEU A 205 10.48 8.39 -4.27
C LEU A 205 9.12 9.10 -4.18
N LEU A 206 8.90 10.09 -5.04
CA LEU A 206 7.60 10.70 -5.30
C LEU A 206 7.05 10.14 -6.61
N GLN A 207 5.80 9.72 -6.58
CA GLN A 207 5.06 9.22 -7.73
C GLN A 207 3.82 10.09 -7.95
N PRO A 208 3.68 10.78 -9.09
CA PRO A 208 2.45 11.51 -9.42
C PRO A 208 1.23 10.57 -9.57
N HIS A 209 0.04 11.04 -9.18
CA HIS A 209 -1.20 10.29 -9.37
C HIS A 209 -1.67 10.24 -10.84
N ASP A 210 -1.32 11.24 -11.65
CA ASP A 210 -1.65 11.32 -13.08
C ASP A 210 -0.71 10.49 -13.96
N ASP A 211 0.52 10.24 -13.49
CA ASP A 211 1.50 9.39 -14.16
C ASP A 211 2.21 8.46 -13.15
N PRO A 212 1.62 7.30 -12.83
CA PRO A 212 2.23 6.32 -11.93
C PRO A 212 3.55 5.72 -12.45
N SER A 213 3.88 5.87 -13.73
CA SER A 213 5.14 5.37 -14.28
C SER A 213 6.32 6.27 -13.92
N LEU A 214 6.05 7.53 -13.59
CA LEU A 214 7.07 8.50 -13.23
C LEU A 214 7.46 8.36 -11.74
N LEU A 215 8.74 8.02 -11.52
CA LEU A 215 9.32 7.93 -10.18
C LEU A 215 10.39 9.01 -10.02
N ILE A 216 10.15 9.94 -9.09
CA ILE A 216 11.03 11.08 -8.85
C ILE A 216 11.76 10.86 -7.53
N PRO A 217 13.10 10.71 -7.52
CA PRO A 217 13.85 10.63 -6.27
C PRO A 217 13.60 11.85 -5.38
N VAL A 218 13.31 11.62 -4.10
CA VAL A 218 13.04 12.70 -3.14
C VAL A 218 14.23 13.66 -3.01
N GLU A 219 15.46 13.15 -3.18
CA GLU A 219 16.68 13.96 -3.24
C GLU A 219 16.64 15.03 -4.35
N GLU A 220 16.08 14.70 -5.51
CA GLU A 220 15.89 15.64 -6.61
C GLU A 220 14.76 16.63 -6.33
N ALA A 221 13.69 16.16 -5.69
CA ALA A 221 12.57 17.00 -5.27
C ALA A 221 13.02 18.09 -4.29
N TRP A 222 13.95 17.79 -3.37
CA TRP A 222 14.56 18.78 -2.48
C TRP A 222 15.36 19.86 -3.22
N LYS A 223 16.04 19.48 -4.33
CA LYS A 223 16.92 20.35 -5.11
C LYS A 223 16.17 21.20 -6.16
N ALA A 224 14.89 20.91 -6.41
CA ALA A 224 14.03 21.62 -7.38
C ALA A 224 14.72 21.85 -8.74
N ARG A 225 15.36 20.82 -9.32
CA ARG A 225 16.10 20.92 -10.60
C ARG A 225 15.16 21.09 -11.81
N ALA A 226 15.68 21.63 -12.91
CA ALA A 226 14.90 22.18 -14.04
C ALA A 226 13.90 21.22 -14.72
N ARG A 227 14.19 19.91 -14.78
CA ARG A 227 13.27 18.89 -15.34
C ARG A 227 12.16 18.54 -14.35
N THR A 228 12.51 18.46 -13.07
CA THR A 228 11.61 18.35 -11.91
C THR A 228 10.76 19.62 -11.76
N LYS A 229 11.23 20.80 -12.21
CA LYS A 229 10.47 22.06 -12.15
C LYS A 229 9.20 22.05 -13.00
N SER A 230 9.04 21.35 -14.13
CA SER A 230 7.75 21.41 -14.85
C SER A 230 6.65 20.58 -14.15
N ALA A 231 7.03 19.41 -13.61
CA ALA A 231 6.16 18.56 -12.79
C ALA A 231 5.86 19.20 -11.43
N LEU A 232 6.87 19.79 -10.76
CA LEU A 232 6.68 20.49 -9.48
C LEU A 232 6.11 21.91 -9.63
N ARG A 233 6.34 22.69 -10.71
CA ARG A 233 5.83 24.09 -10.79
C ARG A 233 4.32 24.18 -10.93
N ARG A 234 3.65 23.11 -11.39
CA ARG A 234 2.19 23.02 -11.25
C ARG A 234 1.76 22.95 -9.77
N ASN A 235 2.64 22.50 -8.86
CA ASN A 235 2.30 21.96 -7.53
C ASN A 235 3.22 22.45 -6.38
N GLY A 236 4.07 23.45 -6.62
CA GLY A 236 5.40 23.55 -5.99
C GLY A 236 5.47 24.01 -4.53
N SER A 237 4.41 24.60 -3.98
CA SER A 237 4.35 24.94 -2.55
C SER A 237 4.04 23.74 -1.68
N ASN A 238 3.26 22.77 -2.18
CA ASN A 238 2.71 21.69 -1.35
C ASN A 238 3.64 20.48 -1.24
N VAL A 239 4.63 20.31 -2.13
CA VAL A 239 5.44 19.08 -2.16
C VAL A 239 6.33 18.95 -0.93
N ARG A 240 6.93 20.04 -0.45
CA ARG A 240 7.78 20.00 0.77
C ARG A 240 6.95 19.69 2.01
N GLU A 241 5.82 20.37 2.17
CA GLU A 241 4.90 20.15 3.29
C GLU A 241 4.35 18.72 3.25
N PHE A 242 3.95 18.25 2.07
CA PHE A 242 3.55 16.86 1.83
C PHE A 242 4.64 15.86 2.18
N LEU A 243 5.88 16.07 1.74
CA LEU A 243 7.00 15.18 2.04
C LEU A 243 7.26 15.07 3.54
N LEU A 244 7.35 16.21 4.24
CA LEU A 244 7.61 16.21 5.68
C LEU A 244 6.43 15.62 6.47
N SER A 245 5.19 15.97 6.09
CA SER A 245 3.98 15.38 6.66
C SER A 245 3.94 13.87 6.44
N SER A 246 4.13 13.42 5.20
CA SER A 246 4.09 12.00 4.82
C SER A 246 5.20 11.18 5.44
N LEU A 247 6.43 11.71 5.53
CA LEU A 247 7.55 11.03 6.20
C LEU A 247 7.35 10.98 7.72
N GLY A 248 6.82 12.05 8.32
CA GLY A 248 6.47 12.08 9.74
C GLY A 248 5.32 11.13 10.09
N GLN A 249 4.36 10.91 9.19
CA GLN A 249 3.32 9.89 9.33
C GLN A 249 3.91 8.48 9.15
N ALA A 250 4.76 8.28 8.15
CA ALA A 250 5.37 6.99 7.86
C ALA A 250 6.33 6.53 8.97
N SER A 251 6.97 7.46 9.71
CA SER A 251 7.85 7.12 10.82
C SER A 251 7.13 6.42 11.99
N GLY A 252 5.82 6.61 12.12
CA GLY A 252 4.99 5.85 13.05
C GLY A 252 4.84 4.37 12.67
N ILE A 253 5.04 4.02 11.39
CA ILE A 253 4.98 2.65 10.86
C ILE A 253 6.38 2.04 10.82
N CYS A 254 7.36 2.80 10.30
CA CYS A 254 8.75 2.39 10.18
C CYS A 254 9.64 3.35 10.99
N PRO A 255 10.04 2.97 12.22
CA PRO A 255 10.85 3.82 13.09
C PRO A 255 12.17 4.27 12.47
N SER A 256 12.74 3.49 11.55
CA SER A 256 13.98 3.81 10.82
C SER A 256 13.90 5.11 10.00
N ILE A 257 12.69 5.53 9.61
CA ILE A 257 12.46 6.82 8.94
C ILE A 257 12.79 7.99 9.87
N THR A 258 12.61 7.84 11.17
CA THR A 258 12.87 8.89 12.18
C THR A 258 14.31 9.38 12.13
N ALA A 259 15.28 8.47 12.02
CA ALA A 259 16.69 8.83 11.89
C ALA A 259 16.98 9.58 10.57
N SER A 260 16.26 9.26 9.49
CA SER A 260 16.38 9.99 8.22
C SER A 260 15.92 11.45 8.35
N LEU A 261 14.86 11.70 9.14
CA LEU A 261 14.27 13.02 9.37
C LEU A 261 15.16 14.00 10.15
N GLU A 262 16.20 13.53 10.84
CA GLU A 262 17.20 14.40 11.47
C GLU A 262 18.05 15.16 10.43
N ASN A 263 18.13 14.63 9.21
CA ASN A 263 18.82 15.28 8.10
C ASN A 263 17.91 16.31 7.44
N ALA A 264 18.47 17.46 7.03
CA ALA A 264 17.72 18.54 6.37
C ALA A 264 17.06 18.13 5.04
N ARG A 265 17.49 17.02 4.42
CA ARG A 265 17.01 16.51 3.12
C ARG A 265 16.96 14.98 3.14
N PRO A 266 15.96 14.38 3.82
CA PRO A 266 15.84 12.93 3.91
C PRO A 266 15.59 12.36 2.51
N ALA A 267 16.44 11.42 2.07
CA ALA A 267 16.32 10.74 0.78
C ALA A 267 16.14 9.21 0.91
N GLY A 268 16.36 8.68 2.11
CA GLY A 268 16.32 7.26 2.42
C GLY A 268 17.06 6.94 3.71
N TYR A 269 17.25 5.66 3.98
CA TYR A 269 18.04 5.15 5.11
C TYR A 269 18.63 3.78 4.80
N LEU A 270 19.70 3.45 5.53
CA LEU A 270 20.37 2.15 5.45
C LEU A 270 19.72 1.13 6.39
N LEU A 271 19.70 -0.12 5.94
CA LEU A 271 19.22 -1.27 6.68
C LEU A 271 20.29 -2.38 6.66
N ASP A 272 20.43 -3.06 7.79
CA ASP A 272 21.10 -4.36 7.83
C ASP A 272 20.17 -5.46 7.28
N THR A 273 20.71 -6.67 7.11
CA THR A 273 19.96 -7.82 6.59
C THR A 273 18.78 -8.22 7.48
N ALA A 274 18.88 -8.06 8.80
CA ALA A 274 17.78 -8.41 9.71
C ALA A 274 16.62 -7.42 9.59
N ARG A 275 16.92 -6.12 9.51
CA ARG A 275 15.95 -5.06 9.29
C ARG A 275 15.36 -5.08 7.89
N ALA A 276 16.13 -5.44 6.87
CA ALA A 276 15.61 -5.64 5.52
C ALA A 276 14.56 -6.77 5.48
N HIS A 277 14.81 -7.87 6.21
CA HIS A 277 13.81 -8.93 6.36
C HIS A 277 12.55 -8.42 7.07
N GLN A 278 12.71 -7.69 8.17
CA GLN A 278 11.57 -7.09 8.89
C GLN A 278 10.77 -6.13 7.98
N PHE A 279 11.45 -5.30 7.20
CA PHE A 279 10.82 -4.41 6.23
C PHE A 279 9.98 -5.21 5.23
N LEU A 280 10.52 -6.30 4.71
CA LEU A 280 9.87 -7.16 3.72
C LEU A 280 8.65 -7.92 4.26
N THR A 281 8.67 -8.34 5.52
CA THR A 281 7.60 -9.16 6.13
C THR A 281 6.52 -8.34 6.82
N GLU A 282 6.86 -7.20 7.43
CA GLU A 282 5.96 -6.43 8.29
C GLU A 282 5.70 -5.03 7.73
N GLU A 283 6.76 -4.22 7.60
CA GLU A 283 6.62 -2.78 7.34
C GLU A 283 6.09 -2.49 5.93
N ALA A 284 6.50 -3.27 4.92
CA ALA A 284 6.05 -3.12 3.55
C ALA A 284 4.52 -3.22 3.45
N VAL A 285 3.91 -4.21 4.12
CA VAL A 285 2.45 -4.40 4.10
C VAL A 285 1.77 -3.24 4.82
N ALA A 286 2.27 -2.83 5.98
CA ALA A 286 1.70 -1.72 6.74
C ALA A 286 1.76 -0.40 5.97
N LEU A 287 2.89 -0.11 5.30
CA LEU A 287 3.06 1.08 4.47
C LEU A 287 2.07 1.11 3.29
N GLU A 288 1.84 -0.02 2.63
CA GLU A 288 0.86 -0.08 1.56
C GLU A 288 -0.58 0.10 2.03
N GLN A 289 -0.92 -0.47 3.19
CA GLN A 289 -2.25 -0.26 3.80
C GLN A 289 -2.46 1.20 4.20
N ALA A 290 -1.39 1.92 4.57
CA ALA A 290 -1.40 3.36 4.81
C ALA A 290 -1.45 4.20 3.51
N GLY A 291 -1.39 3.56 2.33
CA GLY A 291 -1.52 4.22 1.03
C GLY A 291 -0.20 4.66 0.39
N TYR A 292 0.94 4.30 0.98
CA TYR A 292 2.26 4.52 0.40
C TYR A 292 2.54 3.52 -0.74
N GLY A 293 3.37 3.92 -1.71
CA GLY A 293 3.89 2.99 -2.69
C GLY A 293 5.04 2.18 -2.10
N VAL A 294 5.10 0.88 -2.35
CA VAL A 294 6.21 0.05 -1.92
C VAL A 294 6.74 -0.76 -3.09
N MET A 295 8.02 -0.59 -3.39
CA MET A 295 8.73 -1.29 -4.46
C MET A 295 9.74 -2.24 -3.82
N LEU A 296 9.46 -3.53 -3.96
CA LEU A 296 10.29 -4.59 -3.42
C LEU A 296 11.16 -5.19 -4.52
N PRO A 297 12.27 -5.85 -4.15
CA PRO A 297 13.09 -6.55 -5.11
C PRO A 297 12.34 -7.65 -5.86
N ALA A 298 12.75 -7.93 -7.10
CA ALA A 298 12.02 -8.83 -8.01
C ALA A 298 11.90 -10.28 -7.49
N TRP A 299 12.85 -10.75 -6.66
CA TRP A 299 12.80 -12.08 -6.06
C TRP A 299 11.78 -12.19 -4.91
N TRP A 300 11.33 -11.07 -4.35
CA TRP A 300 10.34 -11.06 -3.27
C TRP A 300 8.92 -11.03 -3.83
N THR A 301 8.18 -12.12 -3.66
CA THR A 301 6.78 -12.21 -4.07
C THR A 301 5.87 -12.30 -2.84
N ARG A 302 4.87 -11.41 -2.74
CA ARG A 302 3.92 -11.32 -1.60
C ARG A 302 3.07 -12.57 -1.36
N LYS A 303 3.15 -13.59 -2.22
CA LYS A 303 2.43 -14.86 -2.08
C LYS A 303 3.13 -15.85 -1.14
N GLY A 304 4.01 -15.35 -0.29
CA GLY A 304 4.91 -16.15 0.51
C GLY A 304 6.01 -16.71 -0.37
N THR A 305 7.25 -16.41 -0.03
CA THR A 305 8.38 -17.17 -0.51
C THR A 305 8.13 -18.61 -0.12
N LYS A 306 7.62 -19.43 -1.05
CA LYS A 306 7.80 -20.88 -1.00
C LYS A 306 9.27 -21.15 -1.30
N VAL A 307 10.15 -20.64 -0.43
CA VAL A 307 11.39 -21.33 -0.13
C VAL A 307 10.97 -22.60 0.58
N ARG A 308 10.47 -23.56 -0.19
CA ARG A 308 10.27 -24.91 0.29
C ARG A 308 11.67 -25.47 0.38
N LEU A 309 12.16 -25.62 1.61
CA LEU A 309 13.25 -26.53 1.86
C LEU A 309 12.71 -27.92 1.51
N ALA A 310 12.98 -28.37 0.30
CA ALA A 310 12.53 -29.67 -0.18
C ALA A 310 13.66 -30.65 0.06
N VAL A 311 13.41 -31.62 0.94
CA VAL A 311 14.31 -32.76 1.10
C VAL A 311 13.90 -33.78 0.05
N GLN A 312 14.74 -33.97 -0.98
CA GLN A 312 14.51 -34.98 -2.01
C GLN A 312 15.38 -36.20 -1.71
N ALA A 313 14.74 -37.33 -1.44
CA ALA A 313 15.42 -38.62 -1.35
C ALA A 313 15.63 -39.18 -2.76
N LYS A 314 16.88 -39.33 -3.20
CA LYS A 314 17.18 -40.16 -4.37
C LYS A 314 17.37 -41.59 -3.92
N VAL A 315 16.40 -42.43 -4.24
CA VAL A 315 16.52 -43.88 -4.07
C VAL A 315 17.29 -44.43 -5.26
N LYS A 316 18.57 -44.76 -5.07
CA LYS A 316 19.29 -45.61 -6.03
C LYS A 316 18.90 -47.06 -5.78
N SER A 317 17.92 -47.54 -6.53
CA SER A 317 17.63 -48.98 -6.58
C SER A 317 18.70 -49.67 -7.42
N PRO A 318 19.52 -50.58 -6.89
CA PRO A 318 20.40 -51.36 -7.75
C PRO A 318 19.55 -52.27 -8.66
N LYS A 319 19.99 -52.47 -9.92
CA LYS A 319 19.35 -53.41 -10.84
C LYS A 319 19.41 -54.81 -10.23
N MET A 320 18.26 -55.34 -9.81
CA MET A 320 18.13 -56.70 -9.30
C MET A 320 18.47 -57.70 -10.41
N GLN A 321 19.59 -58.41 -10.28
CA GLN A 321 19.77 -59.72 -10.92
C GLN A 321 19.19 -60.77 -9.98
N GLY A 322 18.25 -61.56 -10.50
CA GLY A 322 17.51 -62.56 -9.75
C GLY A 322 18.41 -63.65 -9.18
N GLY A 323 18.37 -63.81 -7.87
CA GLY A 323 18.96 -64.91 -7.11
C GLY A 323 18.39 -64.87 -5.69
N SER A 324 17.82 -65.98 -5.24
CA SER A 324 17.02 -66.05 -4.02
C SER A 324 17.79 -65.70 -2.75
N GLY A 325 17.19 -64.86 -1.90
CA GLY A 325 17.52 -64.77 -0.48
C GLY A 325 18.14 -63.45 -0.04
N LEU A 326 17.36 -62.37 0.06
CA LEU A 326 17.68 -61.20 0.90
C LEU A 326 16.39 -60.63 1.50
N SER A 327 16.40 -60.34 2.81
CA SER A 327 15.27 -59.77 3.55
C SER A 327 15.01 -58.31 3.16
N LEU A 328 13.77 -57.85 3.36
CA LEU A 328 13.29 -56.50 3.01
C LEU A 328 14.03 -55.33 3.70
N GLU A 329 15.03 -55.62 4.53
CA GLU A 329 15.73 -54.68 5.40
C GLU A 329 17.11 -54.24 4.85
N THR A 330 17.63 -54.88 3.79
CA THR A 330 19.06 -54.73 3.45
C THR A 330 19.40 -53.79 2.28
N ILE A 331 18.47 -53.29 1.46
CA ILE A 331 18.90 -52.45 0.31
C ILE A 331 17.98 -51.24 0.08
N VAL A 332 18.12 -50.24 0.95
CA VAL A 332 17.85 -48.86 0.55
C VAL A 332 18.94 -47.94 1.08
N GLN A 333 19.91 -47.60 0.22
CA GLN A 333 20.80 -46.46 0.46
C GLN A 333 20.04 -45.19 0.08
N PHE A 334 19.74 -44.36 1.07
CA PHE A 334 19.13 -43.05 0.86
C PHE A 334 20.23 -41.98 0.83
N ASP A 335 20.52 -41.45 -0.37
CA ASP A 335 21.25 -40.19 -0.50
C ASP A 335 20.22 -39.05 -0.34
N TRP A 336 20.31 -38.34 0.78
CA TRP A 336 19.46 -37.20 1.10
C TRP A 336 20.09 -35.91 0.57
N GLU A 337 19.43 -35.25 -0.39
CA GLU A 337 19.84 -33.94 -0.91
C GLU A 337 18.84 -32.87 -0.42
N VAL A 338 19.34 -31.73 0.09
CA VAL A 338 18.52 -30.60 0.54
C VAL A 338 18.47 -29.55 -0.57
N ALA A 339 17.27 -29.14 -0.97
CA ALA A 339 17.07 -28.11 -1.99
C ALA A 339 16.37 -26.87 -1.43
N LEU A 340 16.75 -25.70 -1.94
CA LEU A 340 16.16 -24.40 -1.64
C LEU A 340 15.49 -23.88 -2.92
N GLY A 341 14.18 -24.05 -3.05
CA GLY A 341 13.50 -23.83 -4.34
C GLY A 341 13.90 -24.93 -5.35
N ASP A 342 14.38 -24.53 -6.53
CA ASP A 342 14.82 -25.47 -7.58
C ASP A 342 16.32 -25.79 -7.55
N GLN A 343 17.06 -25.25 -6.56
CA GLN A 343 18.52 -25.40 -6.47
C GLN A 343 18.91 -26.38 -5.37
N ARG A 344 19.81 -27.32 -5.71
CA ARG A 344 20.41 -28.28 -4.77
C ARG A 344 21.50 -27.59 -3.97
N LEU A 345 21.44 -27.70 -2.64
CA LEU A 345 22.48 -27.21 -1.74
C LEU A 345 23.36 -28.37 -1.28
N THR A 346 24.67 -28.16 -1.30
CA THR A 346 25.63 -29.07 -0.67
C THR A 346 25.64 -28.89 0.84
N LEU A 347 26.11 -29.90 1.59
CA LEU A 347 26.22 -29.84 3.06
C LEU A 347 27.07 -28.65 3.53
N ARG A 348 28.14 -28.31 2.80
CA ARG A 348 29.00 -27.16 3.10
C ARG A 348 28.28 -25.83 2.93
N GLU A 349 27.46 -25.69 1.90
CA GLU A 349 26.66 -24.48 1.66
C GLU A 349 25.55 -24.33 2.70
N LEU A 350 24.93 -25.45 3.12
CA LEU A 350 23.95 -25.46 4.19
C LEU A 350 24.58 -25.07 5.55
N GLU A 351 25.77 -25.59 5.86
CA GLU A 351 26.51 -25.22 7.07
C GLU A 351 26.96 -23.75 7.04
N ALA A 352 27.33 -23.22 5.87
CA ALA A 352 27.65 -21.81 5.69
C ALA A 352 26.41 -20.92 5.93
N LEU A 353 25.26 -21.29 5.34
CA LEU A 353 23.97 -20.59 5.56
C LEU A 353 23.52 -20.67 7.02
N ALA A 354 23.67 -21.83 7.68
CA ALA A 354 23.32 -22.02 9.08
C ALA A 354 24.22 -21.22 10.03
N ARG A 355 25.52 -21.08 9.70
CA ARG A 355 26.47 -20.24 10.45
C ARG A 355 26.18 -18.75 10.29
N MET A 356 25.62 -18.34 9.14
CA MET A 356 25.34 -16.92 8.86
C MET A 356 24.14 -16.36 9.65
N LYS A 357 23.27 -17.19 10.27
CA LYS A 357 22.08 -16.75 11.05
C LYS A 357 21.27 -15.62 10.36
N ALA A 358 21.33 -15.52 9.04
CA ALA A 358 20.71 -14.46 8.27
C ALA A 358 19.44 -15.00 7.60
N PRO A 359 18.26 -14.41 7.86
CA PRO A 359 16.99 -14.90 7.33
C PRO A 359 16.82 -14.67 5.82
N LEU A 360 17.75 -13.95 5.17
CA LEU A 360 17.76 -13.67 3.74
C LEU A 360 19.00 -14.31 3.11
N GLY A 361 18.86 -15.52 2.58
CA GLY A 361 19.87 -16.13 1.70
C GLY A 361 19.49 -15.90 0.25
N GLN A 362 20.35 -15.23 -0.53
CA GLN A 362 20.22 -15.20 -1.97
C GLN A 362 20.56 -16.59 -2.54
N GLY A 363 19.71 -17.11 -3.43
CA GLY A 363 20.09 -18.25 -4.26
C GLY A 363 21.15 -17.81 -5.29
N PRO A 364 22.19 -18.60 -5.56
CA PRO A 364 23.19 -18.25 -6.57
C PRO A 364 22.51 -18.04 -7.94
N ARG A 365 22.69 -16.85 -8.53
CA ARG A 365 22.33 -16.61 -9.93
C ARG A 365 23.19 -17.52 -10.80
N SER A 366 22.56 -18.19 -11.76
CA SER A 366 23.17 -19.15 -12.69
C SER A 366 24.57 -18.72 -13.12
N MET A 367 25.60 -19.37 -12.59
CA MET A 367 26.93 -19.31 -13.16
C MET A 367 26.83 -19.79 -14.61
N GLY A 368 27.25 -18.95 -15.53
CA GLY A 368 27.29 -19.24 -16.96
C GLY A 368 27.94 -20.60 -17.20
N ARG A 369 27.27 -21.41 -18.01
CA ARG A 369 27.84 -22.65 -18.50
C ARG A 369 29.00 -22.24 -19.42
N ASP A 370 30.22 -22.37 -18.91
CA ASP A 370 31.48 -22.24 -19.62
C ASP A 370 31.52 -23.35 -20.69
N GLU A 371 30.93 -23.11 -21.85
CA GLU A 371 31.16 -23.92 -23.04
C GLU A 371 32.56 -23.59 -23.57
N ARG A 372 33.56 -24.32 -23.06
CA ARG A 372 34.87 -24.35 -23.69
C ARG A 372 34.80 -25.07 -25.04
N PRO A 373 35.58 -24.62 -26.04
CA PRO A 373 35.53 -25.12 -27.39
C PRO A 373 36.11 -26.53 -27.46
N GLY A 374 35.33 -27.46 -28.01
CA GLY A 374 35.79 -28.77 -28.42
C GLY A 374 36.68 -28.62 -29.65
N ASP A 375 37.97 -28.85 -29.43
CA ASP A 375 38.98 -29.14 -30.43
C ASP A 375 38.51 -30.29 -31.36
N SER A 376 38.43 -30.00 -32.66
CA SER A 376 38.34 -31.02 -33.71
C SER A 376 39.14 -30.58 -34.92
N GLY A 377 40.47 -30.65 -34.80
CA GLY A 377 41.33 -30.85 -35.96
C GLY A 377 41.35 -32.32 -36.36
N GLY A 378 41.22 -32.61 -37.66
CA GLY A 378 41.67 -33.90 -38.20
C GLY A 378 40.84 -34.53 -39.31
N ASP A 379 41.11 -34.07 -40.54
CA ASP A 379 41.33 -34.87 -41.75
C ASP A 379 40.16 -35.46 -42.58
N ARG A 380 40.08 -34.91 -43.81
CA ARG A 380 39.96 -35.56 -45.14
C ARG A 380 38.89 -36.64 -45.37
N PHE A 381 38.03 -36.41 -46.38
CA PHE A 381 38.03 -37.19 -47.63
C PHE A 381 37.27 -36.42 -48.74
N LEU A 382 37.87 -36.41 -49.94
CA LEU A 382 37.35 -35.90 -51.22
C LEU A 382 36.70 -37.06 -51.99
N GLU A 383 35.64 -36.77 -52.76
CA GLU A 383 35.11 -37.45 -53.98
C GLU A 383 33.71 -36.81 -54.19
N GLU A 384 33.44 -35.90 -55.13
CA GLU A 384 33.56 -35.85 -56.60
C GLU A 384 32.77 -36.95 -57.35
N GLU A 385 31.91 -36.49 -58.29
CA GLU A 385 31.04 -37.20 -59.25
C GLU A 385 29.74 -37.81 -58.67
N GLY A 386 28.53 -37.61 -59.20
CA GLY A 386 28.06 -36.99 -60.44
C GLY A 386 26.55 -37.32 -60.63
N ILE A 387 25.92 -36.59 -61.56
CA ILE A 387 24.52 -36.58 -62.03
C ILE A 387 23.57 -35.59 -61.32
#